data_AF-A0A961C4J9-F1
#
_entry.id   AF-A0A961C4J9-F1
#
_cell.length_a   1.000
_cell.length_b   1.000
_cell.length_c   1.000
_cell.angle_alpha   90.00
_cell.angle_beta   90.00
_cell.angle_gamma   90.00
#
_symmetry.space_group_name_H-M   'P 1'
#
loop_
_entity.id
_entity.type
_entity.pdbx_description
1 polymer ?
#
loop_
_entity_poly.entity_id
_entity_poly.type
_entity_poly.pdbx_seq_one_letter_code
_entity_poly.pdbx_strand_id
1 'polypeptide(L)'
;PGCGDYAILATFQAVMPELGIRRENIAVVSGIGCSSRFPYYVDAYGMHSIHGRAPAIATGLATAREDLSVWVVTGDGDALSIGG
;
A
#
# COMPACT_ATOMS: atom_id res chain seq x y z
N PRO A 1 2.63 -8.56 -19.07
CA PRO A 1 3.42 -9.74 -18.60
C PRO A 1 4.92 -9.37 -18.53
N GLY A 2 5.63 -9.76 -17.46
CA GLY A 2 7.06 -9.46 -17.27
C GLY A 2 7.39 -8.21 -16.44
N CYS A 3 6.39 -7.52 -15.91
CA CYS A 3 6.60 -6.39 -14.99
C CYS A 3 7.06 -6.91 -13.61
N GLY A 4 8.01 -6.21 -12.98
CA GLY A 4 8.53 -6.57 -11.64
C GLY A 4 7.49 -6.47 -10.52
N ASP A 5 6.47 -5.64 -10.67
CA ASP A 5 5.40 -5.45 -9.66
C ASP A 5 4.65 -6.75 -9.35
N TYR A 6 4.59 -7.70 -10.30
CA TYR A 6 3.99 -9.01 -10.06
C TYR A 6 4.75 -9.81 -9.00
N ALA A 7 6.08 -9.73 -8.97
CA ALA A 7 6.88 -10.42 -7.96
C ALA A 7 6.63 -9.82 -6.57
N ILE A 8 6.59 -8.48 -6.48
CA ILE A 8 6.31 -7.76 -5.22
C ILE A 8 4.91 -8.13 -4.71
N LEU A 9 3.90 -8.12 -5.58
CA LEU A 9 2.54 -8.51 -5.22
C LEU A 9 2.46 -9.96 -4.73
N ALA A 10 3.09 -10.90 -5.44
CA ALA A 10 3.09 -12.30 -5.05
C ALA A 10 3.77 -12.51 -3.70
N THR A 11 4.91 -11.86 -3.44
CA THR A 11 5.59 -11.91 -2.15
C THR A 11 4.73 -11.30 -1.04
N PHE A 12 4.10 -10.15 -1.28
CA PHE A 12 3.20 -9.53 -0.31
C PHE A 12 2.05 -10.48 0.05
N GLN A 13 1.35 -11.03 -0.95
CA GLN A 13 0.24 -11.96 -0.73
C GLN A 13 0.66 -13.25 0.00
N ALA A 14 1.90 -13.71 -0.19
CA ALA A 14 2.43 -14.88 0.52
C ALA A 14 2.74 -14.57 1.99
N VAL A 15 3.28 -13.39 2.29
CA VAL A 15 3.72 -13.02 3.65
C VAL A 15 2.55 -12.54 4.53
N MET A 16 1.57 -11.82 3.97
CA MET A 16 0.50 -11.22 4.76
C MET A 16 -0.27 -12.21 5.67
N PRO A 17 -0.62 -13.44 5.21
CA PRO A 17 -1.25 -14.43 6.08
C PRO A 17 -0.37 -14.89 7.25
N GLU A 18 0.96 -14.91 7.09
CA GLU A 18 1.90 -15.36 8.12
C GLU A 18 2.01 -14.37 9.28
N LEU A 19 1.66 -13.10 9.06
CA LEU A 19 1.67 -12.06 10.09
C LEU A 19 0.53 -12.23 11.11
N GLY A 20 -0.46 -13.09 10.86
CA GLY A 20 -1.60 -13.31 11.75
C GLY A 20 -2.54 -12.11 11.90
N ILE A 21 -2.41 -11.11 11.04
CA ILE A 21 -3.25 -9.91 11.04
C ILE A 21 -4.54 -10.23 10.27
N ARG A 22 -5.69 -9.99 10.89
CA ARG A 22 -6.98 -10.15 10.20
C ARG A 22 -7.07 -9.18 9.03
N ARG A 23 -7.61 -9.62 7.89
CA ARG A 23 -7.73 -8.80 6.66
C ARG A 23 -8.46 -7.47 6.90
N GLU A 24 -9.48 -7.47 7.75
CA GLU A 24 -10.23 -6.27 8.12
C GLU A 24 -9.42 -5.27 8.95
N ASN A 25 -8.25 -5.68 9.46
CA ASN A 25 -7.30 -4.83 10.17
C ASN A 25 -6.12 -4.41 9.29
N ILE A 26 -6.10 -4.73 8.00
CA ILE A 26 -5.05 -4.33 7.06
C ILE A 26 -5.58 -3.19 6.18
N ALA A 27 -4.80 -2.11 6.08
CA ALA A 27 -5.08 -1.00 5.18
C ALA A 27 -3.87 -0.70 4.30
N VAL A 28 -4.04 -0.80 2.97
CA VAL A 28 -2.98 -0.50 2.00
C VAL A 28 -3.25 0.85 1.33
N VAL A 29 -2.35 1.80 1.50
CA VAL A 29 -2.42 3.15 0.92
C VAL A 29 -1.38 3.28 -0.19
N SER A 30 -1.78 3.77 -1.36
CA SER A 30 -0.88 4.00 -2.49
C SER A 30 -1.04 5.38 -3.11
N GLY A 31 -0.03 5.81 -3.88
CA GLY A 31 -0.01 7.09 -4.59
C GLY A 31 -0.59 6.98 -6.00
N ILE A 32 0.13 7.46 -7.02
CA ILE A 32 -0.24 7.30 -8.44
C ILE A 32 0.94 6.73 -9.23
N GLY A 33 0.64 5.74 -10.09
CA GLY A 33 1.62 5.06 -10.96
C GLY A 33 1.27 3.60 -11.17
N CYS A 34 2.10 2.87 -11.94
CA CYS A 34 1.94 1.43 -12.15
C CYS A 34 1.96 0.68 -10.81
N SER A 35 2.96 0.97 -9.98
CA SER A 35 3.10 0.44 -8.62
C SER A 35 1.87 0.74 -7.75
N SER A 36 1.25 1.91 -7.93
CA SER A 36 0.17 2.38 -7.04
C SER A 36 -1.18 1.74 -7.33
N ARG A 37 -1.29 0.89 -8.36
CA ARG A 37 -2.47 0.03 -8.54
C ARG A 37 -2.55 -1.10 -7.50
N PHE A 38 -1.53 -1.26 -6.67
CA PHE A 38 -1.41 -2.31 -5.67
C PHE A 38 -2.66 -2.56 -4.82
N PRO A 39 -3.34 -1.54 -4.25
CA PRO A 39 -4.51 -1.79 -3.40
C PRO A 39 -5.67 -2.46 -4.13
N TYR A 40 -5.74 -2.38 -5.47
CA TYR A 40 -6.78 -3.09 -6.25
C TYR A 40 -6.56 -4.60 -6.33
N TYR A 41 -5.36 -5.08 -5.99
CA TYR A 41 -4.97 -6.49 -6.13
C TYR A 41 -4.86 -7.22 -4.78
N VAL A 42 -5.29 -6.58 -3.69
CA VAL A 42 -5.24 -7.12 -2.33
C VAL A 42 -6.65 -7.15 -1.74
N ASP A 43 -7.06 -8.29 -1.16
CA ASP A 43 -8.35 -8.44 -0.46
C ASP A 43 -8.28 -7.89 0.97
N ALA A 44 -8.16 -6.55 1.09
CA ALA A 44 -8.14 -5.81 2.35
C ALA A 44 -8.66 -4.37 2.13
N TYR A 45 -8.70 -3.55 3.17
CA TYR A 45 -8.98 -2.12 2.96
C TYR A 45 -7.87 -1.49 2.11
N GLY A 46 -8.26 -0.71 1.10
CA GLY A 46 -7.34 -0.12 0.14
C GLY A 46 -7.69 1.32 -0.20
N MET A 47 -6.69 2.20 -0.26
CA MET A 47 -6.85 3.58 -0.73
C MET A 47 -5.82 3.89 -1.81
N HIS A 48 -6.31 4.03 -3.04
CA HIS A 48 -5.54 4.61 -4.14
C HIS A 48 -5.70 6.13 -4.06
N SER A 49 -4.69 6.79 -3.51
CA SER A 49 -4.75 8.21 -3.12
C SER A 49 -4.33 9.14 -4.26
N ILE A 50 -3.72 10.28 -3.93
CA ILE A 50 -3.22 11.26 -4.91
C ILE A 50 -1.71 11.21 -4.98
N HIS A 51 -1.18 11.63 -6.14
CA HIS A 51 0.24 11.48 -6.47
C HIS A 51 1.15 12.10 -5.40
N GLY A 52 2.05 11.29 -4.84
CA GLY A 52 3.01 11.68 -3.81
C GLY A 52 2.43 12.00 -2.45
N ARG A 53 1.19 11.58 -2.13
CA ARG A 53 0.56 11.85 -0.83
C ARG A 53 0.21 10.60 -0.02
N ALA A 54 0.60 9.41 -0.50
CA ALA A 54 0.35 8.17 0.24
C ALA A 54 0.93 8.18 1.67
N PRO A 55 2.18 8.62 1.93
CA PRO A 55 2.71 8.69 3.30
C PRO A 55 1.95 9.67 4.20
N ALA A 56 1.56 10.83 3.68
CA ALA A 56 0.82 11.84 4.44
C ALA A 56 -0.57 11.31 4.87
N ILE A 57 -1.29 10.67 3.95
CA ILE A 57 -2.60 10.08 4.23
C ILE A 57 -2.46 8.87 5.16
N ALA A 58 -1.48 8.00 4.92
CA ALA A 58 -1.22 6.84 5.77
C ALA A 58 -0.86 7.24 7.20
N THR A 59 -0.15 8.35 7.40
CA THR A 59 0.16 8.89 8.73
C THR A 59 -1.12 9.30 9.46
N GLY A 60 -2.04 10.01 8.78
CA GLY A 60 -3.34 10.35 9.36
C GLY A 60 -4.15 9.10 9.75
N LEU A 61 -4.12 8.07 8.92
CA LEU A 61 -4.82 6.81 9.22
C LEU A 61 -4.20 6.08 10.41
N ALA A 62 -2.87 5.90 10.41
CA ALA A 62 -2.15 5.18 11.45
C ALA A 62 -2.26 5.87 12.82
N THR A 63 -2.29 7.21 12.85
CA THR A 63 -2.47 7.98 14.09
C THR A 63 -3.90 7.98 14.60
N ALA A 64 -4.90 7.86 13.72
CA ALA A 64 -6.30 7.83 14.10
C ALA A 64 -6.81 6.42 14.49
N ARG A 65 -6.14 5.36 14.00
CA ARG A 65 -6.58 3.97 14.12
C ARG A 65 -5.41 3.05 14.43
N GLU A 66 -5.02 3.01 15.70
CA GLU A 66 -3.92 2.17 16.21
C GLU A 66 -4.19 0.66 16.06
N ASP A 67 -5.45 0.25 15.86
CA ASP A 67 -5.85 -1.14 15.64
C ASP A 67 -5.59 -1.64 14.21
N LEU A 68 -5.25 -0.74 13.28
CA LEU A 68 -4.98 -1.07 11.88
C LEU A 68 -3.48 -1.23 11.61
N SER A 69 -3.16 -2.25 10.83
CA SER A 69 -1.87 -2.40 10.17
C SER A 69 -1.88 -1.62 8.85
N VAL A 70 -1.21 -0.46 8.84
CA VAL A 70 -1.17 0.44 7.69
C VAL A 70 0.09 0.18 6.87
N TRP A 71 -0.08 -0.08 5.57
CA TRP A 71 0.98 -0.35 4.61
C TRP A 71 0.98 0.69 3.50
N VAL A 72 2.16 1.19 3.11
CA VAL A 72 2.31 2.15 2.03
C VAL A 72 3.01 1.50 0.85
N VAL A 73 2.42 1.60 -0.34
CA VAL A 73 3.02 1.11 -1.60
C VAL A 73 3.05 2.23 -2.62
N THR A 74 4.24 2.59 -3.08
CA THR A 74 4.47 3.73 -3.98
C THR A 74 5.52 3.38 -5.03
N GLY A 75 5.54 4.15 -6.11
CA GLY A 75 6.67 4.14 -7.05
C GLY A 75 7.78 5.07 -6.56
N ASP A 76 8.93 5.00 -7.21
CA ASP A 76 10.06 5.91 -7.00
C ASP A 76 9.70 7.36 -7.33
N GLY A 77 9.08 7.62 -8.49
CA GLY A 77 8.63 8.98 -8.85
C GLY A 77 7.52 9.51 -7.92
N ASP A 78 6.66 8.62 -7.43
CA ASP A 78 5.60 8.99 -6.49
C ASP A 78 6.18 9.38 -5.12
N ALA A 79 7.10 8.58 -4.56
CA ALA A 79 7.62 8.79 -3.20
C ALA A 79 8.87 9.68 -3.11
N LEU A 80 9.73 9.70 -4.14
CA LEU A 80 11.04 10.35 -4.08
C LEU A 80 11.16 11.57 -5.00
N SER A 81 10.10 11.89 -5.75
CA SER A 81 10.02 13.13 -6.54
C SER A 81 8.87 14.01 -6.03
N ILE A 82 7.64 13.82 -6.49
CA ILE A 82 6.51 14.68 -6.07
C ILE A 82 6.14 14.52 -4.60
N GLY A 83 6.42 13.35 -4.02
CA GLY A 83 6.22 13.02 -2.61
C GLY A 83 7.48 13.05 -1.74
N GLY A 84 8.61 13.49 -2.30
CA GLY A 84 9.91 13.59 -1.60
C GLY A 84 9.98 14.73 -0.60
#